data_AF-A0A229R7D1-F1
#
_entry.id   AF-A0A229R7D1-F1
#
_cell.length_a   1.000
_cell.length_b   1.000
_cell.length_c   1.000
_cell.angle_alpha   90.00
_cell.angle_beta   90.00
_cell.angle_gamma   90.00
#
_symmetry.space_group_name_H-M   'P 1'
#
loop_
_entity.id
_entity.type
_entity.pdbx_description
1 polymer ?
#
loop_
_entity_poly.entity_id
_entity_poly.type
_entity_poly.pdbx_seq_one_letter_code
_entity_poly.pdbx_strand_id
1 'polypeptide(L)'
;MSTPGAFESTVERFGPPRRRSGRAILAGVDGSDTAMRAAAFAFGMARRESGRLIVAFVVCRTALTNLGPAVAATVEHDTTLQLYAELRDQIRETAEELEVPVSFLKTFGDPYTALRDTADRGQVD
;
A
#
# COMPACT_ATOMS: atom_id res chain seq x y z
N MET A 1 6.89 -0.38 -29.34
CA MET A 1 7.49 -1.46 -28.54
C MET A 1 7.66 -0.91 -27.13
N SER A 2 6.66 -1.11 -26.26
CA SER A 2 6.68 -0.55 -24.90
C SER A 2 7.65 -1.36 -24.05
N THR A 3 8.66 -0.70 -23.49
CA THR A 3 9.53 -1.26 -22.46
C THR A 3 8.66 -1.79 -21.31
N PRO A 4 8.86 -3.03 -20.82
CA PRO A 4 8.24 -3.45 -19.57
C PRO A 4 8.73 -2.48 -18.48
N GLY A 5 7.82 -1.67 -17.93
CA GLY A 5 8.16 -0.56 -17.06
C GLY A 5 8.83 -1.06 -15.79
N ALA A 6 10.00 -0.49 -15.46
CA ALA A 6 10.82 -0.83 -14.29
C ALA A 6 10.16 -0.61 -12.91
N PHE A 7 8.85 -0.35 -12.86
CA PHE A 7 8.07 0.03 -11.67
C PHE A 7 6.61 -0.39 -11.83
N GLU A 8 6.36 -1.70 -11.89
CA GLU A 8 5.01 -2.24 -11.95
C GLU A 8 4.30 -2.09 -10.60
N SER A 9 3.04 -1.63 -10.60
CA SER A 9 2.24 -1.60 -9.37
C SER A 9 1.82 -3.01 -9.01
N THR A 10 2.04 -3.41 -7.76
CA THR A 10 1.73 -4.76 -7.26
C THR A 10 0.55 -4.69 -6.31
N VAL A 11 -0.40 -5.62 -6.42
CA VAL A 11 -1.49 -5.80 -5.47
C VAL A 11 -1.44 -7.20 -4.89
N GLU A 12 -1.21 -7.29 -3.59
CA GLU A 12 -1.32 -8.52 -2.81
C GLU A 12 -2.63 -8.54 -2.03
N ARG A 13 -3.17 -9.73 -1.75
CA ARG A 13 -4.44 -9.88 -1.04
C ARG A 13 -4.27 -10.83 0.14
N PHE A 14 -4.80 -10.43 1.28
CA PHE A 14 -4.70 -11.17 2.54
C PHE A 14 -6.05 -11.26 3.25
N GLY A 15 -6.15 -12.18 4.20
CA GLY A 15 -7.37 -12.44 4.95
C GLY A 15 -8.47 -13.12 4.12
N PRO A 16 -9.73 -13.09 4.58
CA PRO A 16 -10.82 -13.78 3.92
C PRO A 16 -11.19 -13.15 2.57
N PRO A 17 -11.93 -13.89 1.72
CA PRO A 17 -12.42 -13.37 0.44
C PRO A 17 -13.26 -12.10 0.61
N ARG A 18 -13.04 -11.12 -0.26
CA ARG A 18 -13.80 -9.87 -0.30
C ARG A 18 -15.30 -10.14 -0.54
N ARG A 19 -16.16 -9.58 0.31
CA ARG A 19 -17.61 -9.50 0.05
C ARG A 19 -17.91 -8.26 -0.82
N ARG A 20 -18.76 -8.41 -1.84
CA ARG A 20 -19.01 -7.37 -2.87
C ARG A 20 -19.78 -6.14 -2.37
N SER A 21 -20.45 -6.21 -1.22
CA SER A 21 -21.38 -5.18 -0.73
C SER A 21 -20.87 -4.38 0.48
N GLY A 22 -19.64 -4.64 0.94
CA GLY A 22 -19.07 -3.95 2.11
C GLY A 22 -18.37 -2.64 1.73
N ARG A 23 -18.36 -1.68 2.65
CA ARG A 23 -17.63 -0.41 2.53
C ARG A 23 -16.17 -0.63 2.18
N ALA A 24 -15.58 0.26 1.41
CA ALA A 24 -14.13 0.26 1.15
C ALA A 24 -13.43 1.38 1.89
N ILE A 25 -12.37 1.03 2.60
CA ILE A 25 -11.54 1.98 3.33
C ILE A 25 -10.14 1.95 2.72
N LEU A 26 -9.50 3.11 2.63
CA LEU A 26 -8.12 3.25 2.16
C LEU A 26 -7.26 3.87 3.26
N ALA A 27 -6.08 3.28 3.48
CA ALA A 27 -5.04 3.85 4.31
C ALA A 27 -3.71 3.91 3.54
N GLY A 28 -3.08 5.08 3.52
CA GLY A 28 -1.70 5.23 3.04
C GLY A 28 -0.71 4.84 4.14
N VAL A 29 0.34 4.09 3.78
CA VAL A 29 1.44 3.73 4.69
C VAL A 29 2.77 4.12 4.08
N ASP A 30 3.69 4.58 4.93
CA ASP A 30 5.07 4.94 4.57
C ASP A 30 6.10 4.43 5.60
N GLY A 31 5.67 3.60 6.55
CA GLY A 31 6.50 3.10 7.66
C GLY A 31 6.56 4.03 8.88
N SER A 32 6.00 5.24 8.82
CA SER A 32 5.93 6.10 10.00
C SER A 32 4.91 5.59 11.02
N ASP A 33 5.20 5.79 12.31
CA ASP A 33 4.28 5.43 13.41
C ASP A 33 2.87 6.01 13.20
N THR A 34 2.79 7.24 12.70
CA THR A 34 1.52 7.91 12.42
C THR A 34 0.72 7.21 11.32
N ALA A 35 1.38 6.80 10.24
CA ALA A 35 0.72 6.09 9.16
C ALA A 35 0.32 4.67 9.59
N MET A 36 1.15 4.00 10.39
CA MET A 36 0.83 2.68 10.95
C MET A 36 -0.34 2.73 11.94
N ARG A 37 -0.45 3.77 12.76
CA ARG A 37 -1.63 4.01 13.61
C ARG A 37 -2.90 4.26 12.78
N ALA A 38 -2.79 5.01 11.67
CA ALA A 38 -3.91 5.20 10.75
C ALA A 38 -4.34 3.88 10.10
N ALA A 39 -3.40 3.03 9.70
CA ALA A 39 -3.69 1.70 9.19
C ALA A 39 -4.40 0.82 10.23
N ALA A 40 -3.92 0.80 11.49
CA ALA A 40 -4.57 0.07 12.58
C ALA A 40 -6.01 0.54 12.84
N PHE A 41 -6.25 1.86 12.79
CA PHE A 41 -7.60 2.42 12.88
C PHE A 41 -8.48 1.96 11.70
N ALA A 42 -7.95 1.97 10.49
CA ALA A 42 -8.66 1.53 9.28
C ALA A 42 -8.98 0.03 9.31
N PHE A 43 -8.09 -0.82 9.83
CA PHE A 43 -8.36 -2.23 10.11
C PHE A 43 -9.55 -2.40 11.05
N GLY A 44 -9.55 -1.68 12.18
CA GLY A 44 -10.65 -1.70 13.13
C GLY A 44 -11.97 -1.25 12.51
N MET A 45 -11.95 -0.22 11.67
CA MET A 45 -13.13 0.26 10.96
C MET A 45 -13.65 -0.78 9.95
N ALA A 46 -12.78 -1.35 9.11
CA ALA A 46 -13.14 -2.37 8.14
C ALA A 46 -13.76 -3.60 8.80
N ARG A 47 -13.21 -4.04 9.93
CA ARG A 47 -13.73 -5.16 10.72
C ARG A 47 -15.14 -4.88 11.26
N ARG A 48 -15.35 -3.72 11.89
CA ARG A 48 -16.66 -3.38 12.51
C ARG A 48 -17.76 -3.13 11.49
N GLU A 49 -17.40 -2.62 10.31
CA GLU A 49 -18.36 -2.27 9.26
C GLU A 49 -18.55 -3.37 8.21
N SER A 50 -17.96 -4.56 8.45
CA SER A 50 -17.97 -5.67 7.49
C SER A 50 -17.48 -5.26 6.10
N GLY A 51 -16.52 -4.34 6.08
CA GLY A 51 -15.94 -3.75 4.88
C GLY A 51 -14.69 -4.49 4.39
N ARG A 52 -14.02 -3.86 3.43
CA ARG A 52 -12.69 -4.25 2.93
C ARG A 52 -11.71 -3.10 3.13
N LEU A 53 -10.44 -3.44 3.31
CA LEU A 53 -9.38 -2.46 3.46
C LEU A 53 -8.42 -2.51 2.27
N ILE A 54 -8.05 -1.33 1.78
CA ILE A 54 -6.92 -1.14 0.86
C ILE A 54 -5.83 -0.44 1.67
N VAL A 55 -4.65 -1.04 1.71
CA VAL A 55 -3.45 -0.41 2.29
C VAL A 55 -2.51 -0.07 1.15
N ALA A 56 -2.13 1.19 1.00
CA ALA A 56 -1.34 1.67 -0.12
C ALA A 56 0.03 2.19 0.34
N PHE A 57 1.09 1.57 -0.16
CA PHE A 57 2.47 2.02 -0.01
C PHE A 57 2.90 2.72 -1.31
N VAL A 58 3.17 4.03 -1.23
CA VAL A 58 3.58 4.84 -2.39
C VAL A 58 5.07 5.15 -2.30
N VAL A 59 5.82 4.72 -3.31
CA VAL A 59 7.25 5.00 -3.42
C VAL A 59 7.47 6.32 -4.16
N CYS A 60 7.97 7.34 -3.44
CA CYS A 60 8.24 8.67 -3.96
C CYS A 60 9.51 8.71 -4.83
N ARG A 61 9.37 8.97 -6.13
CA ARG A 61 10.51 9.04 -7.07
C ARG A 61 11.44 10.26 -6.87
N THR A 62 11.02 11.27 -6.12
CA THR A 62 11.72 12.57 -5.98
C THR A 62 12.85 12.56 -4.94
N ALA A 63 12.90 11.56 -4.05
CA ALA A 63 13.85 11.55 -2.94
C ALA A 63 15.32 11.35 -3.36
N LEU A 64 15.60 10.94 -4.61
CA LEU A 64 16.94 10.52 -5.03
C LEU A 64 17.55 11.28 -6.22
N THR A 65 16.93 12.36 -6.68
CA THR A 65 17.45 13.18 -7.80
C THR A 65 18.85 13.79 -7.55
N ASN A 66 19.36 13.76 -6.32
CA ASN A 66 20.67 14.28 -5.93
C ASN A 66 21.80 13.22 -5.90
N LEU A 67 21.46 11.93 -6.01
CA LEU A 67 22.44 10.85 -6.14
C LEU A 67 22.46 10.46 -7.62
N GLY A 68 23.64 10.38 -8.24
CA GLY A 68 23.74 10.04 -9.66
C GLY A 68 22.89 8.80 -10.03
N PRO A 69 22.32 8.73 -11.24
CA PRO A 69 21.20 7.84 -11.58
C PRO A 69 21.42 6.35 -11.27
N ALA A 70 22.66 5.86 -11.32
CA ALA A 70 23.00 4.48 -10.99
C ALA A 70 23.02 4.19 -9.47
N VAL A 71 23.47 5.15 -8.65
CA VAL A 71 23.54 5.02 -7.18
C VAL A 71 22.16 5.21 -6.57
N ALA A 72 21.40 6.19 -7.09
CA ALA A 72 20.00 6.39 -6.74
C ALA A 72 19.18 5.10 -6.95
N ALA A 73 19.27 4.51 -8.14
CA ALA A 73 18.50 3.31 -8.47
C ALA A 73 18.84 2.10 -7.58
N THR A 74 20.08 1.98 -7.09
CA THR A 74 20.50 0.80 -6.32
C THR A 74 20.12 0.91 -4.84
N VAL A 75 20.36 2.06 -4.21
CA VAL A 75 20.08 2.30 -2.79
C VAL A 75 18.57 2.44 -2.54
N GLU A 76 17.85 3.13 -3.43
CA GLU A 76 16.39 3.24 -3.38
C GLU A 76 15.72 1.88 -3.43
N HIS A 77 16.29 0.96 -4.22
CA HIS A 77 15.71 -0.36 -4.39
C HIS A 77 15.79 -1.19 -3.12
N ASP A 78 16.94 -1.27 -2.47
CA ASP A 78 17.14 -2.19 -1.35
C ASP A 78 16.35 -1.75 -0.09
N THR A 79 16.43 -0.47 0.29
CA THR A 79 15.67 0.06 1.43
C THR A 79 14.16 0.01 1.19
N THR A 80 13.70 0.35 -0.01
CA THR A 80 12.27 0.29 -0.36
C THR A 80 11.77 -1.16 -0.40
N LEU A 81 12.57 -2.09 -0.89
CA LEU A 81 12.23 -3.52 -0.90
C LEU A 81 12.14 -4.07 0.52
N GLN A 82 13.10 -3.74 1.38
CA GLN A 82 13.08 -4.15 2.78
C GLN A 82 11.85 -3.59 3.49
N LEU A 83 11.63 -2.27 3.42
CA LEU A 83 10.45 -1.64 4.03
C LEU A 83 9.15 -2.23 3.48
N TYR A 84 9.07 -2.45 2.17
CA TYR A 84 7.90 -3.09 1.56
C TYR A 84 7.66 -4.51 2.13
N ALA A 85 8.72 -5.30 2.29
CA ALA A 85 8.62 -6.65 2.84
C ALA A 85 8.17 -6.64 4.31
N GLU A 86 8.72 -5.73 5.12
CA GLU A 86 8.33 -5.54 6.52
C GLU A 86 6.85 -5.13 6.63
N LEU A 87 6.42 -4.14 5.84
CA LEU A 87 5.02 -3.70 5.80
C LEU A 87 4.10 -4.82 5.31
N ARG A 88 4.49 -5.56 4.26
CA ARG A 88 3.73 -6.69 3.73
C ARG A 88 3.47 -7.71 4.83
N ASP A 89 4.49 -8.10 5.58
CA ASP A 89 4.38 -9.13 6.61
C ASP A 89 3.48 -8.69 7.76
N GLN A 90 3.64 -7.45 8.25
CA GLN A 90 2.77 -6.87 9.29
C GLN A 90 1.30 -6.79 8.85
N ILE A 91 1.06 -6.33 7.60
CA ILE A 91 -0.29 -6.19 7.05
C ILE A 91 -0.93 -7.56 6.85
N ARG A 92 -0.17 -8.56 6.37
CA ARG A 92 -0.65 -9.94 6.21
C ARG A 92 -1.06 -10.52 7.55
N GLU A 93 -0.17 -10.47 8.54
CA GLU A 93 -0.42 -11.00 9.89
C GLU A 93 -1.68 -10.38 10.49
N THR A 94 -1.79 -9.05 10.44
CA THR A 94 -2.96 -8.33 10.95
C THR A 94 -4.25 -8.69 10.21
N ALA A 95 -4.19 -8.85 8.88
CA ALA A 95 -5.35 -9.23 8.07
C ALA A 95 -5.87 -10.63 8.38
N GLU A 96 -4.95 -11.56 8.62
CA GLU A 96 -5.25 -12.94 8.99
C GLU A 96 -5.79 -13.03 10.42
N GLU A 97 -5.14 -12.36 11.38
CA GLU A 97 -5.55 -12.33 12.79
C GLU A 97 -6.95 -11.72 12.97
N LEU A 98 -7.23 -10.62 12.27
CA LEU A 98 -8.49 -9.88 12.42
C LEU A 98 -9.59 -10.34 11.45
N GLU A 99 -9.29 -11.31 10.59
CA GLU A 99 -10.17 -11.80 9.52
C GLU A 99 -10.73 -10.67 8.63
N VAL A 100 -9.87 -9.72 8.23
CA VAL A 100 -10.26 -8.57 7.38
C VAL A 100 -9.80 -8.81 5.93
N PRO A 101 -10.68 -8.64 4.92
CA PRO A 101 -10.26 -8.68 3.52
C PRO A 101 -9.37 -7.48 3.17
N VAL A 102 -8.08 -7.71 3.01
CA VAL A 102 -7.09 -6.65 2.72
C VAL A 102 -6.56 -6.76 1.30
N SER A 103 -6.36 -5.60 0.67
CA SER A 103 -5.55 -5.47 -0.55
C SER A 103 -4.36 -4.55 -0.24
N PHE A 104 -3.15 -5.08 -0.27
CA PHE A 104 -1.92 -4.31 -0.11
C PHE A 104 -1.39 -3.89 -1.48
N LEU A 105 -1.40 -2.59 -1.74
CA LEU A 105 -1.01 -1.99 -3.02
C LEU A 105 0.37 -1.33 -2.86
N LYS A 106 1.35 -1.80 -3.62
CA LYS A 106 2.59 -1.06 -3.91
C LYS A 106 2.41 -0.25 -5.17
N THR A 107 2.68 1.04 -5.10
CA THR A 107 2.65 1.92 -6.29
C THR A 107 3.74 2.98 -6.21
N PHE A 108 3.92 3.75 -7.28
CA PHE A 108 5.02 4.69 -7.44
C PHE A 108 4.47 6.05 -7.89
N GLY A 109 5.12 7.13 -7.47
CA GLY A 109 4.80 8.48 -7.91
C GLY A 109 4.57 9.44 -6.75
N ASP A 110 3.76 10.47 -7.00
CA ASP A 110 3.31 11.40 -5.98
C ASP A 110 2.27 10.74 -5.07
N PRO A 111 2.45 10.72 -3.73
CA PRO A 111 1.52 10.10 -2.79
C PRO A 111 0.09 10.60 -2.91
N TYR A 112 -0.10 11.91 -3.07
CA TYR A 112 -1.45 12.48 -3.15
C TYR A 112 -2.20 11.95 -4.37
N THR A 113 -1.58 12.05 -5.55
CA THR A 113 -2.16 11.59 -6.81
C THR A 113 -2.39 10.08 -6.79
N ALA A 114 -1.41 9.30 -6.30
CA ALA A 114 -1.51 7.85 -6.23
C ALA A 114 -2.64 7.39 -5.28
N LEU A 115 -2.77 8.01 -4.11
CA LEU A 115 -3.84 7.70 -3.16
C LEU A 115 -5.22 8.11 -3.70
N ARG A 116 -5.34 9.30 -4.31
CA ARG A 116 -6.57 9.76 -4.96
C ARG A 116 -7.03 8.79 -6.04
N ASP A 117 -6.14 8.44 -6.97
CA ASP A 117 -6.47 7.51 -8.06
C ASP A 117 -6.80 6.11 -7.53
N THR A 118 -6.17 5.69 -6.43
CA THR A 118 -6.47 4.43 -5.75
C THR A 118 -7.84 4.46 -5.10
N ALA A 119 -8.22 5.58 -4.48
CA ALA A 119 -9.56 5.77 -3.92
C ALA A 119 -10.63 5.69 -5.02
N ASP A 120 -10.42 6.40 -6.13
CA ASP A 120 -11.33 6.42 -7.28
C ASP A 120 -11.49 5.01 -7.89
N ARG A 121 -10.38 4.33 -8.23
CA ARG A 121 -10.41 2.96 -8.77
C ARG A 121 -10.96 1.95 -7.78
N GLY A 122 -10.66 2.15 -6.50
CA GLY A 122 -11.04 1.29 -5.41
C GLY A 122 -12.50 1.47 -4.99
N GLN A 123 -13.20 2.48 -5.49
CA GLN A 123 -14.53 2.91 -5.03
C GLN A 123 -14.55 3.00 -3.51
N VAL A 124 -13.61 3.77 -2.97
CA VAL A 124 -13.46 4.03 -1.54
C VAL A 124 -14.52 5.02 -1.09
N ASP A 125 -15.14 4.74 0.05
CA ASP A 125 -16.15 5.58 0.69
C ASP A 125 -15.50 6.69 1.54
#